data_AF-A0A7S2B850-F1
#
_entry.id   AF-A0A7S2B850-F1
#
_cell.length_a   1.000
_cell.length_b   1.000
_cell.length_c   1.000
_cell.angle_alpha   90.00
_cell.angle_beta   90.00
_cell.angle_gamma   90.00
#
_symmetry.space_group_name_H-M   'P 1'
#
loop_
_entity.id
_entity.type
_entity.pdbx_description
1 polymer ?
#
loop_
_entity_poly.entity_id
_entity_poly.type
_entity_poly.pdbx_seq_one_letter_code
_entity_poly.pdbx_strand_id
1 'polypeptide(L)'
;ANSSWGQYAYCLFSGGKNTCYSGTARQVGRESALGMGEGALQGQCSKNADVGSWFSMPQEGECPEGATIGMDGCTWRAQALRTVSARCILEDRGLKASCEKERGHAPMLRSAAIFAAALETADESKGGCPDAGELTVLV
;
A
#
# COMPACT_ATOMS: atom_id res chain seq x y z
N ALA A 1 -13.56 -18.17 -10.68
CA ALA A 1 -12.67 -17.49 -9.72
C ALA A 1 -11.75 -16.57 -10.51
N ASN A 2 -11.61 -15.30 -10.12
CA ASN A 2 -10.65 -14.39 -10.78
C ASN A 2 -9.24 -14.79 -10.30
N SER A 3 -8.44 -15.37 -11.20
CA SER A 3 -7.07 -15.84 -10.96
C SER A 3 -6.01 -14.85 -11.44
N SER A 4 -6.36 -13.57 -11.64
CA SER A 4 -5.43 -12.55 -12.13
C SER A 4 -4.35 -12.14 -11.11
N TRP A 5 -4.49 -12.57 -9.86
CA TRP A 5 -3.55 -12.24 -8.78
C TRP A 5 -2.83 -13.48 -8.27
N GLY A 6 -1.57 -13.29 -7.90
CA GLY A 6 -0.80 -14.22 -7.10
C GLY A 6 -1.26 -14.24 -5.62
N GLN A 7 -0.62 -15.09 -4.82
CA GLN A 7 -0.82 -15.13 -3.37
C GLN A 7 -0.17 -13.90 -2.74
N TYR A 8 -0.94 -13.12 -1.95
CA TYR A 8 -0.39 -12.01 -1.18
C TYR A 8 0.74 -12.49 -0.27
N ALA A 9 1.81 -11.71 -0.21
CA ALA A 9 2.96 -11.98 0.63
C ALA A 9 3.41 -10.72 1.38
N TYR A 10 3.94 -10.91 2.58
CA TYR A 10 4.46 -9.82 3.38
C TYR A 10 5.68 -10.29 4.18
N CYS A 11 6.63 -9.37 4.35
CA CYS A 11 7.85 -9.60 5.11
C CYS A 11 7.81 -8.72 6.37
N LEU A 12 8.02 -9.34 7.53
CA LEU A 12 8.07 -8.66 8.81
C LEU A 12 9.44 -8.87 9.43
N PHE A 13 9.95 -7.83 10.07
CA PHE A 13 11.06 -7.96 11.01
C PHE A 13 10.51 -8.17 12.41
N SER A 14 10.76 -9.34 13.00
CA SER A 14 10.32 -9.67 14.36
C SER A 14 11.36 -10.53 15.05
N GLY A 15 11.65 -10.23 16.32
CA GLY A 15 12.62 -11.00 17.12
C GLY A 15 14.04 -11.01 16.53
N GLY A 16 14.47 -9.95 15.84
CA GLY A 16 15.80 -9.88 15.23
C GLY A 16 15.94 -10.58 13.88
N LYS A 17 14.85 -11.08 13.29
CA LYS A 17 14.86 -11.83 12.03
C LYS A 17 13.84 -11.29 11.03
N ASN A 18 14.23 -11.22 9.76
CA ASN A 18 13.31 -11.05 8.63
C ASN A 18 12.58 -12.36 8.37
N THR A 19 11.26 -12.35 8.45
CA THR A 19 10.39 -13.49 8.11
C THR A 19 9.40 -13.05 7.06
N CYS A 20 9.43 -13.73 5.91
CA CYS A 20 8.45 -13.53 4.84
C CYS A 20 7.44 -14.66 4.87
N TYR A 21 6.16 -14.30 4.79
CA TYR A 21 5.05 -15.23 4.73
C TYR A 21 4.46 -15.21 3.32
N SER A 22 4.15 -16.40 2.80
CA SER A 22 3.57 -16.58 1.46
C SER A 22 4.49 -16.08 0.31
N GLY A 23 4.02 -16.21 -0.94
CA GLY A 23 4.68 -15.67 -2.13
C GLY A 23 4.52 -16.55 -3.36
N THR A 24 3.87 -16.01 -4.39
CA THR A 24 3.87 -16.61 -5.74
C THR A 24 4.91 -15.91 -6.61
N ALA A 25 6.12 -16.48 -6.66
CA ALA A 25 7.16 -16.20 -7.66
C ALA A 25 7.13 -14.76 -8.24
N ARG A 26 6.68 -14.60 -9.50
CA ARG A 26 6.70 -13.34 -10.25
C ARG A 26 5.37 -12.58 -10.26
N GLN A 27 4.32 -13.09 -9.63
CA GLN A 27 2.98 -12.49 -9.74
C GLN A 27 2.70 -11.51 -8.61
N VAL A 28 2.03 -10.40 -8.92
CA VAL A 28 1.50 -9.49 -7.90
C VAL A 28 0.49 -10.23 -7.05
N GLY A 29 0.76 -10.31 -5.75
CA GLY A 29 -0.17 -10.85 -4.79
C GLY A 29 -1.15 -9.78 -4.32
N ARG A 30 -2.37 -10.18 -3.96
CA ARG A 30 -3.41 -9.27 -3.49
C ARG A 30 -4.20 -9.86 -2.34
N GLU A 31 -4.44 -9.05 -1.33
CA GLU A 31 -5.35 -9.34 -0.21
C GLU A 31 -6.19 -8.09 0.09
N SER A 32 -7.26 -8.24 0.85
CA SER A 32 -7.84 -7.12 1.58
C SER A 32 -6.87 -6.57 2.63
N ALA A 33 -7.03 -5.31 3.02
CA ALA A 33 -6.24 -4.75 4.11
C ALA A 33 -6.40 -5.58 5.39
N LEU A 34 -5.28 -6.03 5.98
CA LEU A 34 -5.24 -6.85 7.19
C LEU A 34 -6.09 -8.14 7.12
N GLY A 35 -6.37 -8.65 5.92
CA GLY A 35 -7.18 -9.84 5.71
C GLY A 35 -8.65 -9.71 6.13
N MET A 36 -9.17 -8.47 6.21
CA MET A 36 -10.55 -8.17 6.64
C MET A 36 -11.64 -8.44 5.56
N GLY A 37 -11.24 -8.94 4.40
CA GLY A 37 -12.09 -9.17 3.24
C GLY A 37 -12.79 -10.53 3.26
N GLU A 38 -13.69 -10.71 2.30
CA GLU A 38 -14.58 -11.87 2.23
C GLU A 38 -13.86 -13.20 1.96
N GLY A 39 -14.38 -14.27 2.58
CA GLY A 39 -14.06 -15.65 2.28
C GLY A 39 -12.73 -16.15 2.85
N ALA A 40 -12.43 -17.43 2.61
CA ALA A 40 -11.22 -18.09 3.12
C ALA A 40 -9.91 -17.53 2.55
N LEU A 41 -9.99 -16.77 1.45
CA LEU A 41 -8.86 -16.10 0.81
C LEU A 41 -8.80 -14.60 1.14
N GLN A 42 -9.50 -14.17 2.19
CA GLN A 42 -9.32 -12.85 2.81
C GLN A 42 -9.43 -11.69 1.80
N GLY A 43 -10.42 -11.75 0.90
CA GLY A 43 -10.66 -10.72 -0.10
C GLY A 43 -9.74 -10.75 -1.33
N GLN A 44 -8.89 -11.77 -1.51
CA GLN A 44 -8.07 -11.94 -2.72
C GLN A 44 -8.92 -11.92 -4.01
N CYS A 45 -10.10 -12.55 -3.96
CA CYS A 45 -11.01 -12.68 -5.11
C CYS A 45 -12.24 -11.77 -5.06
N SER A 46 -12.30 -10.79 -4.13
CA SER A 46 -13.43 -9.85 -4.01
C SER A 46 -12.99 -8.40 -4.28
N LYS A 47 -13.95 -7.48 -4.35
CA LYS A 47 -13.68 -6.06 -4.67
C LYS A 47 -12.89 -5.33 -3.58
N ASN A 48 -13.01 -5.74 -2.32
CA ASN A 48 -12.47 -5.03 -1.15
C ASN A 48 -12.86 -3.54 -1.12
N ALA A 49 -14.10 -3.21 -1.50
CA ALA A 49 -14.53 -1.82 -1.64
C ALA A 49 -14.47 -1.03 -0.33
N ASP A 50 -14.77 -1.69 0.80
CA ASP A 50 -14.84 -1.01 2.09
C ASP A 50 -13.48 -0.90 2.76
N VAL A 51 -12.68 -1.98 2.71
CA VAL A 51 -11.40 -2.08 3.46
C VAL A 51 -10.16 -1.80 2.61
N GLY A 52 -10.31 -1.68 1.29
CA GLY A 52 -9.19 -1.51 0.36
C GLY A 52 -8.38 -2.80 0.14
N SER A 53 -7.42 -2.72 -0.79
CA SER A 53 -6.56 -3.85 -1.14
C SER A 53 -5.11 -3.58 -0.78
N TRP A 54 -4.42 -4.59 -0.28
CA TRP A 54 -2.97 -4.62 -0.14
C TRP A 54 -2.38 -5.46 -1.27
N PHE A 55 -1.21 -5.04 -1.74
CA PHE A 55 -0.51 -5.69 -2.85
C PHE A 55 0.90 -6.08 -2.42
N SER A 56 1.34 -7.25 -2.86
CA SER A 56 2.73 -7.70 -2.72
C SER A 56 3.38 -7.70 -4.09
N MET A 57 4.43 -6.90 -4.25
CA MET A 57 5.07 -6.60 -5.52
C MET A 57 6.46 -7.25 -5.56
N PRO A 58 6.60 -8.54 -5.93
CA PRO A 58 7.88 -9.23 -5.90
C PRO A 58 8.83 -8.66 -6.96
N GLN A 59 10.10 -8.44 -6.59
CA GLN A 59 11.10 -7.86 -7.49
C GLN A 59 11.30 -8.73 -8.75
N GLU A 60 11.19 -10.05 -8.62
CA GLU A 60 11.29 -11.00 -9.74
C GLU A 60 10.16 -10.85 -10.77
N GLY A 61 9.06 -10.19 -10.40
CA GLY A 61 7.94 -9.84 -11.26
C GLY A 61 8.01 -8.44 -11.84
N GLU A 62 8.97 -7.62 -11.44
CA GLU A 62 9.10 -6.24 -11.93
C GLU A 62 9.52 -6.22 -13.39
N CYS A 63 8.81 -5.44 -14.19
CA CYS A 63 9.14 -5.22 -15.59
C CYS A 63 10.32 -4.25 -15.71
N PRO A 64 11.33 -4.58 -16.54
CA PRO A 64 12.39 -3.64 -16.87
C PRO A 64 11.84 -2.32 -17.42
N GLU A 65 12.63 -1.27 -17.30
CA GLU A 65 12.28 0.02 -17.89
C GLU A 65 12.04 -0.13 -19.41
N GLY A 66 10.98 0.50 -19.91
CA GLY A 66 10.57 0.40 -21.30
C GLY A 66 9.90 -0.93 -21.72
N ALA A 67 9.97 -1.99 -20.92
CA ALA A 67 9.31 -3.26 -21.24
C ALA A 67 7.77 -3.14 -21.17
N THR A 68 7.08 -3.94 -21.98
CA THR A 68 5.63 -4.09 -21.93
C THR A 68 5.25 -5.05 -20.81
N ILE A 69 4.30 -4.67 -19.95
CA ILE A 69 3.79 -5.54 -18.88
C ILE A 69 3.23 -6.83 -19.48
N GLY A 70 3.60 -7.98 -18.91
CA GLY A 70 3.20 -9.30 -19.37
C GLY A 70 4.18 -9.97 -20.35
N MET A 71 5.19 -9.24 -20.84
CA MET A 71 6.27 -9.82 -21.65
C MET A 71 7.34 -10.46 -20.76
N ASP A 72 7.94 -11.56 -21.23
CA ASP A 72 9.05 -12.27 -20.57
C ASP A 72 8.77 -12.65 -19.09
N GLY A 73 7.49 -12.78 -18.75
CA GLY A 73 7.01 -13.16 -17.42
C GLY A 73 7.09 -12.06 -16.37
N CYS A 74 7.36 -10.80 -16.74
CA CYS A 74 7.18 -9.67 -15.82
C CYS A 74 5.69 -9.32 -15.70
N THR A 75 5.25 -8.87 -14.53
CA THR A 75 3.82 -8.71 -14.20
C THR A 75 3.44 -7.33 -13.72
N TRP A 76 4.41 -6.48 -13.34
CA TRP A 76 4.12 -5.15 -12.82
C TRP A 76 5.22 -4.14 -13.09
N ARG A 77 4.85 -2.87 -13.01
CA ARG A 77 5.77 -1.73 -12.97
C ARG A 77 5.12 -0.66 -12.10
N ALA A 78 5.93 0.06 -11.32
CA ALA A 78 5.47 1.19 -10.53
C ALA A 78 6.19 2.46 -10.96
N GLN A 79 5.53 3.60 -10.78
CA GLN A 79 6.11 4.92 -10.91
C GLN A 79 5.80 5.69 -9.64
N ALA A 80 6.83 6.25 -9.01
CA ALA A 80 6.64 7.16 -7.89
C ALA A 80 5.97 8.44 -8.41
N LEU A 81 4.78 8.76 -7.89
CA LEU A 81 4.06 9.96 -8.28
C LEU A 81 4.45 11.15 -7.40
N ARG A 82 4.46 10.93 -6.08
CA ARG A 82 4.76 11.93 -5.06
C ARG A 82 5.32 11.27 -3.81
N THR A 83 6.20 11.97 -3.12
CA THR A 83 6.61 11.67 -1.74
C THR A 83 6.18 12.85 -0.90
N VAL A 84 5.49 12.63 0.21
CA VAL A 84 4.97 13.72 1.06
C VAL A 84 5.51 13.59 2.47
N SER A 85 5.52 14.72 3.19
CA SER A 85 6.00 14.75 4.58
C SER A 85 5.16 13.85 5.49
N ALA A 86 5.80 12.86 6.12
CA ALA A 86 5.15 11.98 7.09
C ALA A 86 4.62 12.75 8.30
N ARG A 87 5.33 13.80 8.75
CA ARG A 87 4.89 14.69 9.83
C ARG A 87 3.57 15.38 9.46
N CYS A 88 3.44 15.86 8.23
CA CYS A 88 2.20 16.50 7.78
C CYS A 88 1.01 15.55 7.88
N ILE A 89 1.15 14.30 7.41
CA ILE A 89 0.06 13.32 7.50
C ILE A 89 -0.23 12.97 8.95
N LEU A 90 0.80 12.58 9.72
CA LEU A 90 0.65 12.01 11.05
C LEU A 90 0.17 13.03 12.09
N GLU A 91 0.72 14.24 12.04
CA GLU A 91 0.49 15.30 13.04
C GLU A 91 -0.44 16.37 12.49
N ASP A 92 -0.06 17.08 11.43
CA ASP A 92 -0.75 18.30 10.98
C ASP A 92 -2.15 18.00 10.42
N ARG A 93 -2.32 16.86 9.73
CA ARG A 93 -3.62 16.34 9.28
C ARG A 93 -4.31 15.44 10.30
N GLY A 94 -3.64 15.16 11.42
CA GLY A 94 -4.22 14.44 12.55
C GLY A 94 -4.47 12.96 12.31
N LEU A 95 -3.78 12.32 11.36
CA LEU A 95 -3.96 10.88 11.09
C LEU A 95 -3.75 10.05 12.35
N LYS A 96 -2.72 10.36 13.17
CA LYS A 96 -2.45 9.63 14.41
C LYS A 96 -3.65 9.62 15.34
N ALA A 97 -4.28 10.79 15.55
CA ALA A 97 -5.45 10.90 16.41
C ALA A 97 -6.69 10.25 15.80
N SER A 98 -6.83 10.24 14.47
CA SER A 98 -7.90 9.53 13.76
C SER A 98 -7.76 8.02 13.93
N CYS A 99 -6.56 7.47 13.70
CA CYS A 99 -6.28 6.05 13.84
C CYS A 99 -6.56 5.53 15.25
N GLU A 100 -6.24 6.28 16.31
CA GLU A 100 -6.56 5.87 17.68
C GLU A 100 -8.07 5.76 17.92
N LYS A 101 -8.87 6.64 17.31
CA LYS A 101 -10.33 6.63 17.43
C LYS A 101 -10.98 5.53 16.59
N GLU A 102 -10.39 5.21 15.44
CA GLU A 102 -10.90 4.19 14.52
C GLU A 102 -10.28 2.80 14.77
N ARG A 103 -9.38 2.66 15.74
CA ARG A 103 -8.74 1.39 16.09
C ARG A 103 -9.80 0.32 16.39
N GLY A 104 -9.72 -0.80 15.69
CA GLY A 104 -10.68 -1.91 15.80
C GLY A 104 -12.03 -1.68 15.10
N HIS A 105 -12.22 -0.54 14.42
CA HIS A 105 -13.46 -0.14 13.76
C HIS A 105 -13.21 0.07 12.25
N ALA A 106 -13.00 -1.02 11.52
CA ALA A 106 -12.98 -0.99 10.06
C ALA A 106 -14.29 -0.36 9.51
N PRO A 107 -14.25 0.43 8.42
CA PRO A 107 -13.16 0.53 7.43
C PRO A 107 -12.20 1.71 7.62
N MET A 108 -12.19 2.38 8.78
CA MET A 108 -11.28 3.51 9.07
C MET A 108 -11.39 4.66 8.06
N LEU A 109 -12.62 4.96 7.62
CA LEU A 109 -12.90 5.89 6.52
C LEU A 109 -12.36 7.30 6.77
N ARG A 110 -12.30 7.76 8.02
CA ARG A 110 -11.76 9.09 8.33
C ARG A 110 -10.25 9.12 8.10
N SER A 111 -9.54 8.11 8.57
CA SER A 111 -8.10 7.95 8.35
C SER A 111 -7.78 7.80 6.86
N ALA A 112 -8.59 7.04 6.12
CA ALA A 112 -8.45 6.90 4.67
C ALA A 112 -8.62 8.24 3.93
N ALA A 113 -9.61 9.05 4.33
CA ALA A 113 -9.83 10.38 3.73
C ALA A 113 -8.66 11.35 3.97
N ILE A 114 -8.03 11.29 5.15
CA ILE A 114 -6.82 12.08 5.45
C ILE A 114 -5.68 11.69 4.51
N PHE A 115 -5.43 10.39 4.35
CA PHE A 115 -4.39 9.90 3.43
C PHE A 115 -4.66 10.31 1.98
N ALA A 116 -5.90 10.14 1.51
CA ALA A 116 -6.28 10.48 0.16
C ALA A 116 -6.05 11.98 -0.14
N ALA A 117 -6.54 12.87 0.74
CA ALA A 117 -6.36 14.32 0.56
C ALA A 117 -4.87 14.72 0.59
N ALA A 118 -4.08 14.16 1.50
CA ALA A 118 -2.66 14.46 1.64
C ALA A 118 -1.85 14.08 0.39
N LEU A 119 -2.16 12.94 -0.23
CA LEU A 119 -1.46 12.43 -1.42
C LEU A 119 -1.95 13.04 -2.74
N GLU A 120 -3.20 13.54 -2.78
CA GLU A 120 -3.80 14.14 -3.97
C GLU A 120 -3.15 15.49 -4.34
N THR A 121 -2.84 16.33 -3.35
CA THR A 121 -2.33 17.69 -3.62
C THR A 121 -1.28 18.16 -2.61
N ALA A 122 -0.45 19.12 -3.01
CA ALA A 122 0.48 19.82 -2.11
C ALA A 122 -0.19 21.02 -1.41
N ASP A 123 -1.38 21.42 -1.85
CA ASP A 123 -2.13 22.55 -1.30
C ASP A 123 -2.68 22.23 0.09
N GLU A 124 -2.02 22.77 1.11
CA GLU A 124 -2.38 22.54 2.50
C GLU A 124 -3.78 23.04 2.87
N SER A 125 -4.29 24.05 2.16
CA SER A 125 -5.64 24.58 2.38
C SER A 125 -6.74 23.59 1.96
N LYS A 126 -6.40 22.64 1.09
CA LYS A 126 -7.30 21.56 0.61
C LYS A 126 -7.10 20.25 1.36
N GLY A 127 -6.31 20.27 2.45
CA GLY A 127 -5.95 19.06 3.19
C GLY A 127 -4.75 18.31 2.60
N GLY A 128 -4.08 18.88 1.60
CA GLY A 128 -2.86 18.34 1.01
C GLY A 128 -1.66 18.33 1.96
N CYS A 129 -0.63 17.61 1.58
CA CYS A 129 0.68 17.68 2.24
C CYS A 129 1.76 18.08 1.25
N PRO A 130 2.69 18.96 1.66
CA PRO A 130 3.80 19.35 0.81
C PRO A 130 4.63 18.11 0.48
N ASP A 131 5.24 18.15 -0.70
CA ASP A 131 6.20 17.12 -1.09
C ASP A 131 7.32 17.10 -0.06
N ALA A 132 7.76 15.90 0.32
CA ALA A 132 8.98 15.76 1.11
C ALA A 132 10.11 16.32 0.23
N GLY A 133 10.76 17.39 0.69
CA GLY A 133 11.97 17.88 0.05
C GLY A 133 12.98 16.74 -0.09
N GLU A 134 13.91 16.83 -1.06
CA GLU A 134 14.98 15.86 -1.22
C GLU A 134 15.58 15.53 0.15
N LEU A 135 15.37 14.29 0.59
CA LEU A 135 16.07 13.75 1.75
C LEU A 135 17.55 13.86 1.44
N THR A 136 18.21 14.90 1.94
CA THR A 136 19.65 14.89 2.10
C THR A 136 19.92 13.84 3.16
N VAL A 137 20.02 12.58 2.72
CA VAL A 137 20.60 11.51 3.52
C VAL A 137 22.06 11.91 3.68
N LEU A 138 22.35 12.65 4.74
CA LEU A 138 23.72 12.74 5.25
C LEU A 138 24.07 11.32 5.71
N VAL A 139 24.76 10.59 4.83
CA VAL A 139 25.48 9.36 5.13
C VAL A 139 26.66 9.70 6.03
#